data_AF-A0A5M9ZIM0-F1
#
_entry.id   AF-A0A5M9ZIM0-F1
#
_cell.length_a   1.000
_cell.length_b   1.000
_cell.length_c   1.000
_cell.angle_alpha   90.00
_cell.angle_beta   90.00
_cell.angle_gamma   90.00
#
_symmetry.space_group_name_H-M   'P 1'
#
loop_
_entity.id
_entity.type
_entity.pdbx_description
1 polymer ?
#
loop_
_entity_poly.entity_id
_entity_poly.type
_entity_poly.pdbx_seq_one_letter_code
_entity_poly.pdbx_strand_id
1 'polypeptide(L)'
;MNEIDMARQRKAVEGARRRKGLSVFRLKVIGAVFMALSVASTTLVPLLFGEPSADNMTGLTIAVVCEIASWCAVPIYAWLLFDGWRHTSSRARYGMELFVVASLAGPSYDKIMTGHWFDTHTHNPVWGLFFAYIVLVAVDWVARTYSGAVRWSMTVALIVAGVLWNLMLQIGVSQRVMYTGVLVLAFVMVFYFLNRHENTMMFTAGLLGAVMCITPGVGVAFLHYRNGELGYSRLWTKWVFYALYPVMLLLGALV
;
A
#
# COMPACT_ATOMS: atom_id res chain seq x y z
N MET A 1 -46.76 -16.31 6.70
CA MET A 1 -45.38 -16.51 6.17
C MET A 1 -44.82 -17.75 6.86
N ASN A 2 -44.55 -18.82 6.11
CA ASN A 2 -44.20 -20.13 6.70
C ASN A 2 -42.79 -20.12 7.30
N GLU A 3 -42.56 -20.94 8.35
CA GLU A 3 -41.24 -21.10 8.98
C GLU A 3 -40.14 -21.50 8.00
N ILE A 4 -40.49 -22.29 6.98
CA ILE A 4 -39.59 -22.74 5.93
C ILE A 4 -39.13 -21.56 5.05
N ASP A 5 -40.02 -20.61 4.77
CA ASP A 5 -39.69 -19.41 4.00
C ASP A 5 -38.83 -18.45 4.83
N MET A 6 -39.10 -18.34 6.13
CA MET A 6 -38.25 -17.58 7.06
C MET A 6 -36.87 -18.21 7.22
N ALA A 7 -36.75 -19.54 7.27
CA ALA A 7 -35.47 -20.24 7.32
C ALA A 7 -34.69 -20.12 6.00
N ARG A 8 -35.36 -20.17 4.84
CA ARG A 8 -34.75 -19.89 3.53
C ARG A 8 -34.29 -18.44 3.41
N GLN A 9 -35.09 -17.47 3.86
CA GLN A 9 -34.67 -16.07 3.88
C GLN A 9 -33.49 -15.86 4.83
N ARG A 10 -33.49 -16.46 6.02
CA ARG A 10 -32.34 -16.39 6.94
C ARG A 10 -31.08 -17.00 6.33
N LYS A 11 -31.18 -18.19 5.71
CA LYS A 11 -30.05 -18.81 5.00
C LYS A 11 -29.60 -18.03 3.75
N ALA A 12 -30.53 -17.40 3.03
CA ALA A 12 -30.22 -16.54 1.89
C ALA A 12 -29.55 -15.23 2.34
N VAL A 13 -29.97 -14.66 3.46
CA VAL A 13 -29.35 -13.48 4.08
C VAL A 13 -27.99 -13.82 4.69
N GLU A 14 -27.83 -14.99 5.32
CA GLU A 14 -26.54 -15.51 5.81
C GLU A 14 -25.57 -15.87 4.66
N GLY A 15 -26.10 -16.46 3.58
CA GLY A 15 -25.36 -16.75 2.35
C GLY A 15 -24.95 -15.50 1.59
N ALA A 16 -25.79 -14.47 1.56
CA ALA A 16 -25.49 -13.15 1.01
C ALA A 16 -24.49 -12.36 1.88
N ARG A 17 -24.43 -12.63 3.19
CA ARG A 17 -23.45 -12.05 4.12
C ARG A 17 -22.06 -12.63 3.95
N ARG A 18 -21.92 -13.91 3.57
CA ARG A 18 -20.64 -14.50 3.15
C ARG A 18 -20.35 -14.11 1.70
N ARG A 19 -19.99 -12.85 1.45
CA ARG A 19 -19.38 -12.49 0.17
C ARG A 19 -18.10 -13.31 0.01
N LYS A 20 -18.12 -14.30 -0.90
CA LYS A 20 -16.91 -15.04 -1.30
C LYS A 20 -15.92 -14.00 -1.86
N GLY A 21 -14.78 -13.83 -1.20
CA GLY A 21 -13.74 -12.90 -1.63
C GLY A 21 -12.57 -12.85 -0.66
N LEU A 22 -11.66 -11.92 -0.90
CA LEU A 22 -10.45 -11.71 -0.09
C LEU A 22 -10.76 -10.81 1.10
N SER A 23 -10.55 -11.32 2.31
CA SER A 23 -10.61 -10.52 3.53
C SER A 23 -9.41 -9.57 3.62
N VAL A 24 -9.52 -8.54 4.47
CA VAL A 24 -8.43 -7.61 4.77
C VAL A 24 -7.18 -8.35 5.22
N PHE A 25 -7.33 -9.40 6.03
CA PHE A 25 -6.24 -10.29 6.40
C PHE A 25 -5.54 -10.89 5.18
N ARG A 26 -6.30 -11.47 4.23
CA ARG A 26 -5.72 -12.08 3.02
C ARG A 26 -5.06 -11.05 2.12
N LEU A 27 -5.65 -9.87 1.97
CA LEU A 27 -5.05 -8.76 1.23
C LEU A 27 -3.73 -8.31 1.86
N LYS A 28 -3.66 -8.23 3.20
CA LYS A 28 -2.41 -7.91 3.91
C LYS A 28 -1.33 -8.97 3.70
N VAL A 29 -1.70 -10.25 3.70
CA VAL A 29 -0.77 -11.34 3.41
C VAL A 29 -0.26 -11.26 1.98
N ILE A 30 -1.14 -11.07 0.99
CA ILE A 30 -0.75 -10.91 -0.42
C ILE A 30 0.18 -9.70 -0.59
N GLY A 31 -0.17 -8.55 -0.01
CA GLY A 31 0.69 -7.37 -0.01
C GLY A 31 2.05 -7.61 0.65
N ALA A 32 2.09 -8.37 1.74
CA ALA A 32 3.32 -8.70 2.44
C ALA A 32 4.22 -9.64 1.63
N VAL A 33 3.64 -10.61 0.90
CA VAL A 33 4.39 -11.46 -0.03
C VAL A 33 5.02 -10.61 -1.14
N PHE A 34 4.28 -9.66 -1.72
CA PHE A 34 4.83 -8.75 -2.72
C PHE A 34 5.94 -7.85 -2.15
N MET A 35 5.80 -7.32 -0.92
CA MET A 35 6.90 -6.57 -0.29
C MET A 35 8.12 -7.44 -0.04
N ALA A 36 7.93 -8.71 0.36
CA ALA A 36 9.04 -9.64 0.55
C ALA A 36 9.80 -9.89 -0.77
N LEU A 37 9.13 -9.89 -1.92
CA LEU A 37 9.78 -9.98 -3.23
C LEU A 37 10.69 -8.77 -3.52
N SER A 38 10.31 -7.56 -3.11
CA SER A 38 11.18 -6.38 -3.25
C SER A 38 12.44 -6.49 -2.38
N VAL A 39 12.29 -6.94 -1.13
CA VAL A 39 13.45 -7.19 -0.25
C VAL A 39 14.33 -8.30 -0.82
N ALA A 40 13.73 -9.40 -1.27
CA ALA A 40 14.46 -10.52 -1.87
C ALA A 40 15.23 -10.13 -3.14
N SER A 41 14.63 -9.28 -3.99
CA SER A 41 15.27 -8.76 -5.21
C SER A 41 16.61 -8.08 -4.94
N THR A 42 16.70 -7.34 -3.82
CA THR A 42 17.87 -6.51 -3.49
C THR A 42 18.85 -7.19 -2.54
N THR A 43 18.45 -8.27 -1.86
CA THR A 43 19.29 -8.96 -0.85
C THR A 43 19.59 -10.41 -1.24
N LEU A 44 18.54 -11.23 -1.40
CA LEU A 44 18.66 -12.66 -1.67
C LEU A 44 19.13 -12.97 -3.08
N VAL A 45 18.70 -12.20 -4.09
CA VAL A 45 19.12 -12.44 -5.47
C VAL A 45 20.62 -12.22 -5.66
N PRO A 46 21.22 -11.10 -5.20
CA PRO A 46 22.67 -10.94 -5.18
C PRO A 46 23.40 -12.05 -4.41
N LEU A 47 22.86 -12.49 -3.27
CA LEU A 47 23.46 -13.55 -2.46
C LEU A 47 23.49 -14.90 -3.19
N LEU A 48 22.40 -15.28 -3.84
CA LEU A 48 22.21 -16.61 -4.44
C LEU A 48 22.79 -16.72 -5.85
N PHE A 49 22.72 -15.63 -6.63
CA PHE A 49 23.07 -15.64 -8.05
C PHE A 49 24.28 -14.76 -8.38
N GLY A 50 24.86 -14.08 -7.39
CA GLY A 50 25.94 -13.10 -7.58
C GLY A 50 25.41 -11.70 -7.88
N GLU A 51 26.27 -10.69 -7.78
CA GLU A 51 25.88 -9.29 -7.99
C GLU A 51 25.20 -9.09 -9.35
N PRO A 52 24.01 -8.45 -9.40
CA PRO A 52 23.34 -8.10 -10.64
C PRO A 52 24.16 -7.10 -11.46
N SER A 53 24.94 -7.60 -12.41
CA SER A 53 25.75 -6.80 -13.33
C SER A 53 25.45 -7.12 -14.79
N ALA A 54 26.00 -6.34 -15.72
CA ALA A 54 25.88 -6.63 -17.17
C ALA A 54 26.42 -8.03 -17.52
N ASP A 55 27.36 -8.54 -16.73
CA ASP A 55 27.99 -9.86 -16.92
C ASP A 55 27.15 -10.99 -16.30
N ASN A 56 26.21 -10.66 -15.39
CA ASN A 56 25.30 -11.60 -14.75
C ASN A 56 23.83 -11.29 -15.09
N MET A 57 23.49 -11.49 -16.36
CA MET A 57 22.13 -11.25 -16.86
C MET A 57 21.05 -12.08 -16.15
N THR A 58 21.39 -13.28 -15.66
CA THR A 58 20.44 -14.13 -14.94
C THR A 58 20.07 -13.53 -13.59
N GLY A 59 21.05 -13.13 -12.76
CA GLY A 59 20.81 -12.45 -11.49
C GLY A 59 20.05 -11.13 -11.69
N LEU A 60 20.42 -10.36 -12.72
CA LEU A 60 19.73 -9.13 -13.09
C LEU A 60 18.26 -9.37 -13.48
N THR A 61 18.00 -10.37 -14.31
CA THR A 61 16.63 -10.69 -14.76
C THR A 61 15.75 -11.11 -13.58
N ILE A 62 16.25 -11.96 -12.69
CA ILE A 62 15.51 -12.42 -11.51
C ILE A 62 15.21 -11.23 -10.59
N ALA A 63 16.20 -10.38 -10.32
CA ALA A 63 16.02 -9.18 -9.49
C ALA A 63 14.93 -8.26 -10.07
N VAL A 64 14.99 -7.98 -11.37
CA VAL A 64 14.00 -7.11 -12.04
C VAL A 64 12.60 -7.73 -12.00
N VAL A 65 12.45 -9.03 -12.25
CA VAL A 65 11.15 -9.71 -12.20
C VAL A 65 10.56 -9.68 -10.78
N CYS A 66 11.37 -9.94 -9.76
CA CYS A 66 10.94 -9.85 -8.36
C CYS A 66 10.53 -8.42 -7.98
N GLU A 67 11.27 -7.42 -8.43
CA GLU A 67 10.98 -6.01 -8.15
C GLU A 67 9.69 -5.57 -8.85
N ILE A 68 9.53 -5.86 -10.14
CA ILE A 68 8.31 -5.54 -10.89
C ILE A 68 7.10 -6.21 -10.22
N ALA A 69 7.19 -7.49 -9.86
CA ALA A 69 6.11 -8.20 -9.18
C ALA A 69 5.72 -7.53 -7.84
N SER A 70 6.70 -6.99 -7.11
CA SER A 70 6.47 -6.30 -5.84
C SER A 70 5.56 -5.08 -5.97
N TRP A 71 5.50 -4.44 -7.14
CA TRP A 71 4.69 -3.24 -7.39
C TRP A 71 3.18 -3.50 -7.30
N CYS A 72 2.75 -4.77 -7.35
CA CYS A 72 1.37 -5.17 -7.02
C CYS A 72 0.97 -4.78 -5.59
N ALA A 73 1.94 -4.63 -4.68
CA ALA A 73 1.69 -4.23 -3.30
C ALA A 73 1.13 -2.81 -3.17
N VAL A 74 1.52 -1.91 -4.07
CA VAL A 74 1.24 -0.47 -3.99
C VAL A 74 -0.26 -0.15 -3.87
N PRO A 75 -1.13 -0.57 -4.81
CA PRO A 75 -2.57 -0.31 -4.71
C PRO A 75 -3.22 -1.03 -3.52
N ILE A 76 -2.69 -2.19 -3.11
CA ILE A 76 -3.21 -2.95 -1.97
C ILE A 76 -2.97 -2.15 -0.69
N TYR A 77 -1.76 -1.65 -0.46
CA TYR A 77 -1.44 -0.83 0.72
C TYR A 77 -2.11 0.54 0.67
N ALA A 78 -2.22 1.17 -0.50
CA ALA A 78 -2.98 2.41 -0.67
C ALA A 78 -4.46 2.22 -0.29
N TRP A 79 -5.07 1.11 -0.68
CA TRP A 79 -6.44 0.79 -0.26
C TRP A 79 -6.53 0.53 1.25
N LEU A 80 -5.61 -0.26 1.81
CA LEU A 80 -5.59 -0.55 3.24
C LEU A 80 -5.42 0.72 4.08
N LEU A 81 -4.66 1.71 3.58
CA LEU A 81 -4.52 3.03 4.18
C LEU A 81 -5.86 3.77 4.20
N PHE A 82 -6.53 3.84 3.05
CA PHE A 82 -7.82 4.49 2.90
C PHE A 82 -8.91 3.81 3.75
N ASP A 83 -8.97 2.49 3.71
CA ASP A 83 -9.93 1.68 4.48
C ASP A 83 -9.67 1.79 5.99
N GLY A 84 -8.40 1.81 6.40
CA GLY A 84 -7.97 2.04 7.78
C GLY A 84 -8.37 3.43 8.29
N TRP A 85 -8.20 4.47 7.47
CA TRP A 85 -8.64 5.82 7.80
C TRP A 85 -10.16 5.91 8.02
N ARG A 86 -10.96 5.19 7.23
CA ARG A 86 -12.43 5.19 7.31
C ARG A 86 -12.95 4.46 8.56
N HIS A 87 -12.31 3.37 8.96
CA HIS A 87 -12.81 2.47 10.01
C HIS A 87 -12.15 2.65 11.38
N THR A 88 -11.04 3.41 11.47
CA THR A 88 -10.34 3.58 12.75
C THR A 88 -10.98 4.66 13.61
N SER A 89 -11.14 4.37 14.91
CA SER A 89 -11.72 5.29 15.90
C SER A 89 -10.80 6.47 16.25
N SER A 90 -9.47 6.27 16.21
CA SER A 90 -8.47 7.32 16.45
C SER A 90 -7.55 7.51 15.25
N ARG A 91 -7.83 8.56 14.48
CA ARG A 91 -7.04 8.97 13.31
C ARG A 91 -5.59 9.32 13.70
N ALA A 92 -5.41 10.06 14.80
CA ALA A 92 -4.10 10.45 15.30
C ALA A 92 -3.22 9.24 15.63
N ARG A 93 -3.80 8.23 16.30
CA ARG A 93 -3.07 7.00 16.63
C ARG A 93 -2.66 6.23 15.38
N TYR A 94 -3.53 6.14 14.38
CA TYR A 94 -3.20 5.47 13.13
C TYR A 94 -2.04 6.14 12.39
N GLY A 95 -2.05 7.48 12.31
CA GLY A 95 -0.92 8.25 11.78
C GLY A 95 0.37 8.04 12.57
N MET A 96 0.30 8.00 13.91
CA MET A 96 1.45 7.72 14.77
C MET A 96 2.00 6.31 14.58
N GLU A 97 1.14 5.30 14.45
CA GLU A 97 1.55 3.91 14.18
C GLU A 97 2.30 3.83 12.83
N LEU A 98 1.82 4.51 11.79
CA LEU A 98 2.52 4.60 10.50
C LEU A 98 3.88 5.30 10.62
N PHE A 99 3.95 6.41 11.37
CA PHE A 99 5.19 7.15 11.62
C PHE A 99 6.23 6.27 12.32
N VAL A 100 5.84 5.57 13.38
CA VAL A 100 6.71 4.68 14.14
C VAL A 100 7.22 3.54 13.23
N VAL A 101 6.37 2.90 12.44
CA VAL A 101 6.79 1.84 11.52
C VAL A 101 7.73 2.38 10.44
N ALA A 102 7.46 3.57 9.89
CA ALA A 102 8.32 4.21 8.89
C ALA A 102 9.70 4.54 9.47
N SER A 103 9.76 5.01 10.71
CA SER A 103 11.02 5.31 11.40
C SER A 103 11.81 4.05 11.75
N LEU A 104 11.14 3.01 12.27
CA LEU A 104 11.79 1.74 12.62
C LEU A 104 12.34 1.00 11.40
N ALA A 105 11.66 1.11 10.25
CA ALA A 105 12.11 0.51 9.00
C ALA A 105 13.25 1.27 8.32
N GLY A 106 13.49 2.53 8.69
CA GLY A 106 14.50 3.40 8.06
C GLY A 106 15.90 2.80 8.04
N PRO A 107 16.52 2.51 9.19
CA PRO A 107 17.92 2.07 9.24
C PRO A 107 18.21 0.78 8.47
N SER A 108 17.30 -0.20 8.55
CA SER A 108 17.44 -1.46 7.80
C SER A 108 17.28 -1.25 6.30
N TYR A 109 16.39 -0.35 5.89
CA TYR A 109 16.19 -0.01 4.48
C TYR A 109 17.42 0.68 3.90
N ASP A 110 17.98 1.66 4.62
CA ASP A 110 19.18 2.37 4.20
C ASP A 110 20.34 1.40 4.01
N LYS A 111 20.54 0.47 4.96
CA LYS A 111 21.58 -0.56 4.82
C LYS A 111 21.41 -1.41 3.57
N ILE A 112 20.20 -1.84 3.25
CA ILE A 112 19.95 -2.67 2.06
C ILE A 112 20.23 -1.87 0.77
N MET A 113 19.85 -0.60 0.74
CA MET A 113 19.89 0.21 -0.48
C MET A 113 21.26 0.85 -0.74
N THR A 114 21.98 1.25 0.30
CA THR A 114 23.23 2.02 0.18
C THR A 114 24.42 1.36 0.88
N GLY A 115 24.21 0.29 1.64
CA GLY A 115 25.23 -0.36 2.46
C GLY A 115 25.49 0.33 3.80
N HIS A 116 24.91 1.51 4.04
CA HIS A 116 25.09 2.28 5.27
C HIS A 116 23.80 2.32 6.11
N TRP A 117 23.92 2.18 7.44
CA TRP A 117 22.78 2.13 8.35
C TRP A 117 22.00 3.45 8.51
N PHE A 118 22.61 4.58 8.15
CA PHE A 118 22.02 5.91 8.32
C PHE A 118 22.35 6.73 7.08
N ASP A 119 21.46 6.69 6.09
CA ASP A 119 21.59 7.49 4.88
C ASP A 119 20.40 8.43 4.76
N THR A 120 20.67 9.72 4.58
CA THR A 120 19.62 10.74 4.45
C THR A 120 19.05 10.84 3.04
N HIS A 121 19.62 10.11 2.07
CA HIS A 121 19.20 10.19 0.67
C HIS A 121 18.17 9.14 0.28
N THR A 122 17.99 8.08 1.08
CA THR A 122 17.02 7.01 0.83
C THR A 122 15.89 7.04 1.83
N HIS A 123 14.66 6.86 1.35
CA HIS A 123 13.49 6.78 2.22
C HIS A 123 12.64 5.58 1.85
N ASN A 124 12.29 4.78 2.86
CA ASN A 124 11.47 3.58 2.64
C ASN A 124 10.06 3.92 2.10
N PRO A 125 9.41 3.00 1.37
CA PRO A 125 8.05 3.16 0.86
C PRO A 125 6.96 3.44 1.92
N VAL A 126 7.18 3.10 3.20
CA VAL A 126 6.19 3.34 4.27
C VAL A 126 6.08 4.83 4.59
N TRP A 127 7.15 5.61 4.41
CA TRP A 127 7.06 7.07 4.42
C TRP A 127 6.05 7.59 3.39
N GLY A 128 5.95 6.94 2.22
CA GLY A 128 4.95 7.28 1.20
C GLY A 128 3.52 7.09 1.70
N LEU A 129 3.26 6.00 2.43
CA LEU A 129 1.97 5.76 3.08
C LEU A 129 1.67 6.81 4.16
N PHE A 130 2.67 7.20 4.96
CA PHE A 130 2.52 8.21 5.98
C PHE A 130 2.19 9.60 5.40
N PHE A 131 2.90 10.05 4.36
CA PHE A 131 2.61 11.33 3.73
C PHE A 131 1.27 11.29 2.97
N ALA A 132 0.94 10.19 2.30
CA ALA A 132 -0.39 10.02 1.70
C ALA A 132 -1.49 10.09 2.75
N TYR A 133 -1.26 9.58 3.96
CA TYR A 133 -2.19 9.71 5.08
C TYR A 133 -2.38 11.15 5.54
N ILE A 134 -1.29 11.91 5.69
CA ILE A 134 -1.35 13.34 6.05
C ILE A 134 -2.16 14.12 5.01
N VAL A 135 -1.88 13.92 3.72
CA VAL A 135 -2.61 14.58 2.63
C VAL A 135 -4.08 14.18 2.66
N LEU A 136 -4.39 12.89 2.85
CA LEU A 136 -5.77 12.41 2.97
C LEU A 136 -6.53 13.10 4.12
N VAL A 137 -5.92 13.19 5.31
CA VAL A 137 -6.51 13.87 6.47
C VAL A 137 -6.71 15.37 6.21
N ALA A 138 -5.72 16.03 5.59
CA ALA A 138 -5.81 17.44 5.24
C ALA A 138 -6.91 17.71 4.20
N VAL A 139 -7.01 16.88 3.16
CA VAL A 139 -8.05 16.96 2.13
C VAL A 139 -9.45 16.72 2.72
N ASP A 140 -9.62 15.73 3.63
CA ASP A 140 -10.89 15.52 4.34
C ASP A 140 -11.26 16.73 5.22
N TRP A 141 -10.27 17.33 5.90
CA TRP A 141 -10.49 18.54 6.69
C TRP A 141 -10.92 19.73 5.83
N VAL A 142 -10.23 19.97 4.70
CA VAL A 142 -10.61 21.01 3.74
C VAL A 142 -12.02 20.77 3.20
N ALA A 143 -12.35 19.52 2.87
CA ALA A 143 -13.65 19.15 2.33
C ALA A 143 -14.82 19.38 3.30
N ARG A 144 -14.56 19.36 4.61
CA ARG A 144 -15.56 19.65 5.66
C ARG A 144 -15.65 21.14 6.01
N THR A 145 -14.54 21.86 5.88
CA THR A 145 -14.41 23.26 6.33
C THR A 145 -14.80 24.26 5.24
N TYR A 146 -14.48 23.94 3.98
CA TYR A 146 -14.68 24.85 2.84
C TYR A 146 -15.63 24.26 1.81
N SER A 147 -16.27 25.14 1.04
CA SER A 147 -17.19 24.78 -0.04
C SER A 147 -16.85 25.52 -1.35
N GLY A 148 -17.45 25.09 -2.46
CA GLY A 148 -17.29 25.74 -3.77
C GLY A 148 -15.85 25.69 -4.31
N ALA A 149 -15.43 26.76 -4.99
CA ALA A 149 -14.14 26.85 -5.66
C ALA A 149 -12.94 26.79 -4.69
N VAL A 150 -13.05 27.41 -3.51
CA VAL A 150 -11.99 27.45 -2.49
C VAL A 150 -11.63 26.04 -2.02
N ARG A 151 -12.63 25.18 -1.82
CA ARG A 151 -12.40 23.78 -1.46
C ARG A 151 -11.53 23.07 -2.49
N TRP A 152 -11.87 23.23 -3.77
CA TRP A 152 -11.16 22.56 -4.86
C TRP A 152 -9.76 23.11 -5.08
N SER A 153 -9.57 24.43 -5.00
CA SER A 153 -8.23 25.03 -5.14
C SER A 153 -7.29 24.59 -4.02
N MET A 154 -7.75 24.61 -2.76
CA MET A 154 -6.95 24.11 -1.63
C MET A 154 -6.66 22.62 -1.73
N THR A 155 -7.64 21.81 -2.17
CA THR A 155 -7.45 20.38 -2.38
C THR A 155 -6.37 20.10 -3.43
N VAL A 156 -6.45 20.79 -4.58
CA VAL A 156 -5.43 20.66 -5.63
C VAL A 156 -4.06 21.12 -5.12
N ALA A 157 -3.99 22.24 -4.41
CA ALA A 157 -2.74 22.73 -3.83
C ALA A 157 -2.12 21.72 -2.85
N LEU A 158 -2.92 21.09 -2.00
CA LEU A 158 -2.46 20.06 -1.06
C LEU A 158 -1.97 18.80 -1.78
N ILE A 159 -2.66 18.36 -2.83
CA ILE A 159 -2.22 17.20 -3.63
C ILE A 159 -0.91 17.52 -4.35
N VAL A 160 -0.80 18.70 -4.97
CA VAL A 160 0.44 19.14 -5.63
C VAL A 160 1.58 19.24 -4.63
N ALA A 161 1.36 19.84 -3.45
CA ALA A 161 2.35 19.89 -2.39
C ALA A 161 2.77 18.47 -1.94
N GLY A 162 1.81 17.55 -1.77
CA GLY A 162 2.08 16.16 -1.44
C GLY A 162 2.91 15.43 -2.51
N VAL A 163 2.61 15.66 -3.80
CA VAL A 163 3.39 15.10 -4.91
C VAL A 163 4.81 15.67 -4.90
N LEU A 164 4.96 17.00 -4.82
CA LEU A 164 6.26 17.66 -4.77
C LEU A 164 7.11 17.15 -3.60
N TRP A 165 6.50 16.99 -2.42
CA TRP A 165 7.18 16.47 -1.24
C TRP A 165 7.68 15.03 -1.45
N ASN A 166 6.87 14.15 -2.05
CA ASN A 166 7.29 12.78 -2.37
C ASN A 166 8.41 12.74 -3.41
N LEU A 167 8.42 13.66 -4.38
CA LEU A 167 9.47 13.77 -5.39
C LEU A 167 10.78 14.31 -4.80
N MET A 168 10.71 15.36 -3.98
CA MET A 168 11.88 15.99 -3.36
C MET A 168 12.60 15.04 -2.39
N LEU A 169 11.84 14.26 -1.62
CA LEU A 169 12.38 13.27 -0.69
C LEU A 169 12.62 11.90 -1.32
N GLN A 170 12.48 11.74 -2.65
CA GLN A 170 12.73 10.46 -3.34
C GLN A 170 12.13 9.23 -2.62
N ILE A 171 10.88 9.36 -2.16
CA ILE A 171 10.29 8.40 -1.22
C ILE A 171 9.92 7.09 -1.93
N GLY A 172 10.49 5.99 -1.47
CA GLY A 172 10.21 4.65 -1.98
C GLY A 172 10.60 4.49 -3.44
N VAL A 173 11.70 5.13 -3.86
CA VAL A 173 12.23 5.04 -5.21
C VAL A 173 12.92 3.69 -5.39
N SER A 174 12.15 2.70 -5.83
CA SER A 174 12.70 1.40 -6.23
C SER A 174 13.43 1.54 -7.56
N GLN A 175 14.73 1.25 -7.55
CA GLN A 175 15.60 1.23 -8.74
C GLN A 175 15.58 2.51 -9.61
N ARG A 176 15.18 3.67 -9.07
CA ARG A 176 15.01 4.95 -9.81
C ARG A 176 13.94 4.93 -10.91
N VAL A 177 13.15 3.85 -11.01
CA VAL A 177 12.11 3.71 -12.05
C VAL A 177 10.73 4.08 -11.50
N MET A 178 10.41 3.69 -10.26
CA MET A 178 9.06 3.88 -9.73
C MET A 178 9.05 4.72 -8.45
N TYR A 179 8.38 5.88 -8.51
CA TYR A 179 8.12 6.75 -7.36
C TYR A 179 6.93 6.23 -6.56
N THR A 180 7.18 5.21 -5.74
CA THR A 180 6.13 4.50 -4.99
C THR A 180 5.30 5.46 -4.12
N GLY A 181 5.93 6.47 -3.50
CA GLY A 181 5.21 7.46 -2.69
C GLY A 181 4.16 8.27 -3.46
N VAL A 182 4.50 8.73 -4.68
CA VAL A 182 3.56 9.44 -5.56
C VAL A 182 2.43 8.52 -6.01
N LEU A 183 2.77 7.27 -6.36
CA LEU A 183 1.78 6.30 -6.83
C LEU A 183 0.79 5.92 -5.72
N VAL A 184 1.27 5.69 -4.49
CA VAL A 184 0.43 5.49 -3.30
C VAL A 184 -0.51 6.67 -3.12
N LEU A 185 0.00 7.91 -3.15
CA LEU A 185 -0.83 9.11 -3.01
C LEU A 185 -1.91 9.17 -4.09
N ALA A 186 -1.57 8.91 -5.35
CA ALA A 186 -2.51 8.90 -6.46
C ALA A 186 -3.63 7.85 -6.25
N PHE A 187 -3.29 6.62 -5.87
CA PHE A 187 -4.28 5.59 -5.54
C PHE A 187 -5.17 5.99 -4.36
N VAL A 188 -4.60 6.55 -3.29
CA VAL A 188 -5.37 7.03 -2.12
C VAL A 188 -6.36 8.11 -2.53
N MET A 189 -5.97 9.05 -3.40
CA MET A 189 -6.87 10.08 -3.91
C MET A 189 -8.00 9.48 -4.76
N VAL A 190 -7.69 8.52 -5.65
CA VAL A 190 -8.70 7.78 -6.42
C VAL A 190 -9.69 7.10 -5.47
N PHE A 191 -9.21 6.39 -4.46
CA PHE A 191 -10.07 5.71 -3.50
C PHE A 191 -10.92 6.69 -2.67
N TYR A 192 -10.34 7.82 -2.26
CA TYR A 192 -11.06 8.84 -1.50
C TYR A 192 -12.18 9.50 -2.30
N PHE A 193 -11.89 10.03 -3.50
CA PHE A 193 -12.88 10.77 -4.29
C PHE A 193 -13.95 9.85 -4.92
N LEU A 194 -13.58 8.63 -5.32
CA LEU A 194 -14.49 7.69 -5.96
C LEU A 194 -15.10 6.66 -5.00
N ASN A 195 -14.89 6.76 -3.69
CA ASN A 195 -15.44 5.83 -2.69
C ASN A 195 -16.96 5.59 -2.82
N ARG A 196 -17.70 6.58 -3.31
CA ARG A 196 -19.16 6.47 -3.49
C ARG A 196 -19.56 5.64 -4.72
N HIS A 197 -18.67 5.50 -5.70
CA HIS A 197 -18.90 4.80 -6.97
C HIS A 197 -17.89 3.66 -7.13
N GLU A 198 -18.14 2.53 -6.48
CA GLU A 198 -17.17 1.42 -6.38
C GLU A 198 -16.69 0.91 -7.75
N ASN A 199 -17.58 0.80 -8.74
CA ASN A 199 -17.20 0.37 -10.09
C ASN A 199 -16.24 1.38 -10.74
N THR A 200 -16.60 2.66 -10.75
CA THR A 200 -15.75 3.73 -11.31
C THR A 200 -14.42 3.80 -10.59
N MET A 201 -14.42 3.68 -9.25
CA MET A 201 -13.21 3.64 -8.44
C MET A 201 -12.26 2.52 -8.86
N MET A 202 -12.76 1.30 -9.02
CA MET A 202 -11.94 0.14 -9.41
C MET A 202 -11.44 0.26 -10.86
N PHE A 203 -12.27 0.74 -11.79
CA PHE A 203 -11.83 0.99 -13.18
C PHE A 203 -10.76 2.07 -13.26
N THR A 204 -10.94 3.21 -12.58
CA THR A 204 -9.96 4.30 -12.57
C THR A 204 -8.66 3.86 -11.90
N ALA A 205 -8.72 3.12 -10.78
CA ALA A 205 -7.53 2.56 -10.15
C ALA A 205 -6.83 1.56 -11.07
N GLY A 206 -7.57 0.68 -11.75
CA GLY A 206 -7.02 -0.27 -12.71
C GLY A 206 -6.32 0.42 -13.88
N LEU A 207 -6.95 1.47 -14.44
CA LEU A 207 -6.36 2.28 -15.51
C LEU A 207 -5.09 3.02 -15.04
N LEU A 208 -5.12 3.63 -13.85
CA LEU A 208 -3.94 4.28 -13.26
C LEU A 208 -2.79 3.26 -13.10
N GLY A 209 -3.09 2.07 -12.59
CA GLY A 209 -2.10 1.00 -12.45
C GLY A 209 -1.60 0.45 -13.78
N ALA A 210 -2.44 0.44 -14.82
CA ALA A 210 -2.05 0.03 -16.17
C ALA A 210 -1.04 1.00 -16.80
N VAL A 211 -1.29 2.32 -16.67
CA VAL A 211 -0.40 3.37 -17.16
C VAL A 211 0.93 3.39 -16.41
N MET A 212 0.93 2.99 -15.14
CA MET A 212 2.11 2.96 -14.27
C MET A 212 2.76 1.57 -14.27
N CYS A 213 3.22 1.13 -15.45
CA CYS A 213 3.97 -0.12 -15.68
C CYS A 213 3.16 -1.43 -15.54
N ILE A 214 1.83 -1.41 -15.70
CA ILE A 214 0.92 -2.58 -15.74
C ILE A 214 0.78 -3.31 -14.40
N THR A 215 1.86 -3.58 -13.68
CA THR A 215 1.89 -4.41 -12.48
C THR A 215 1.06 -3.85 -11.32
N PRO A 216 1.04 -2.54 -11.05
CA PRO A 216 0.07 -1.98 -10.10
C PRO A 216 -1.38 -2.22 -10.54
N GLY A 217 -1.68 -2.32 -11.84
CA GLY A 217 -3.00 -2.73 -12.33
C GLY A 217 -3.40 -4.15 -11.88
N VAL A 218 -2.44 -5.08 -11.85
CA VAL A 218 -2.64 -6.44 -11.33
C VAL A 218 -2.94 -6.42 -9.82
N GLY A 219 -2.26 -5.56 -9.06
CA GLY A 219 -2.56 -5.33 -7.64
C GLY A 219 -4.02 -4.86 -7.41
N VAL A 220 -4.55 -4.01 -8.30
CA VAL A 220 -5.95 -3.58 -8.27
C VAL A 220 -6.90 -4.73 -8.60
N ALA A 221 -6.51 -5.66 -9.48
CA ALA A 221 -7.32 -6.85 -9.76
C ALA A 221 -7.51 -7.71 -8.50
N PHE A 222 -6.47 -7.92 -7.68
CA PHE A 222 -6.62 -8.57 -6.37
C PHE A 222 -7.56 -7.80 -5.45
N LEU A 223 -7.46 -6.47 -5.47
CA LEU A 223 -8.31 -5.61 -4.67
C LEU A 223 -9.80 -5.71 -5.06
N HIS A 224 -10.10 -5.91 -6.35
CA HIS A 224 -11.47 -6.07 -6.84
C HIS A 224 -12.20 -7.27 -6.21
N TYR A 225 -11.47 -8.35 -5.88
CA TYR A 225 -12.04 -9.54 -5.24
C TYR A 225 -12.24 -9.41 -3.73
N ARG A 226 -12.04 -8.22 -3.14
CA ARG A 226 -12.19 -8.03 -1.69
C ARG A 226 -13.64 -8.24 -1.24
N ASN A 227 -13.82 -8.83 -0.06
CA ASN A 227 -15.16 -9.07 0.50
C ASN A 227 -15.58 -8.07 1.60
N GLY A 228 -14.69 -7.17 2.01
CA GLY A 228 -14.96 -6.18 3.06
C GLY A 228 -14.95 -6.74 4.49
N GLU A 229 -14.61 -8.03 4.68
CA GLU A 229 -14.46 -8.63 5.99
C GLU A 229 -13.04 -8.42 6.52
N LEU A 230 -12.88 -8.14 7.82
CA LEU A 230 -11.56 -7.99 8.43
C LEU A 230 -10.74 -9.29 8.36
N GLY A 231 -11.39 -10.43 8.60
CA GLY A 231 -10.74 -11.75 8.59
C GLY A 231 -9.76 -12.00 9.74
N TYR A 232 -9.71 -11.15 10.76
CA TYR A 232 -8.89 -11.39 11.95
C TYR A 232 -9.55 -12.41 12.87
N SER A 233 -8.84 -13.50 13.16
CA SER A 233 -9.25 -14.43 14.23
C SER A 233 -8.92 -13.88 15.62
N ARG A 234 -7.85 -13.08 15.77
CA ARG A 234 -7.36 -12.56 17.06
C ARG A 234 -6.94 -11.10 16.96
N LEU A 235 -7.14 -10.33 18.03
CA LEU A 235 -6.84 -8.89 18.09
C LEU A 235 -5.33 -8.56 17.99
N TRP A 236 -4.45 -9.47 18.40
CA TRP A 236 -3.01 -9.27 18.35
C TRP A 236 -2.43 -9.38 16.93
N THR A 237 -3.16 -9.99 15.99
CA THR A 237 -2.73 -10.16 14.60
C THR A 237 -2.46 -8.82 13.91
N LYS A 238 -3.08 -7.72 14.37
CA LYS A 238 -2.77 -6.37 13.87
C LYS A 238 -1.31 -5.97 14.10
N TRP A 239 -0.75 -6.33 15.25
CA TRP A 239 0.63 -5.96 15.64
C TRP A 239 1.65 -6.73 14.83
N VAL A 240 1.33 -7.97 14.45
CA VAL A 240 2.17 -8.77 13.54
C VAL A 240 2.39 -8.03 12.24
N PHE A 241 1.34 -7.49 11.62
CA PHE A 241 1.48 -6.78 10.34
C PHE A 241 2.26 -5.46 10.45
N TYR A 242 2.24 -4.80 11.61
CA TYR A 242 3.08 -3.62 11.83
C TYR A 242 4.54 -3.97 12.04
N ALA A 243 4.83 -5.08 12.72
CA ALA A 243 6.20 -5.57 12.92
C ALA A 243 6.77 -6.27 11.67
N LEU A 244 5.91 -6.81 10.81
CA LEU A 244 6.29 -7.65 9.68
C LEU A 244 7.28 -6.96 8.74
N TYR A 245 6.98 -5.71 8.34
CA TYR A 245 7.82 -4.98 7.40
C TYR A 245 9.20 -4.59 7.98
N PRO A 246 9.30 -3.98 9.18
CA PRO A 246 10.59 -3.75 9.83
C PRO A 246 11.40 -5.03 10.02
N VAL A 247 10.77 -6.14 10.39
CA VAL A 247 11.46 -7.44 10.56
C VAL A 247 11.95 -7.99 9.22
N MET A 248 11.14 -7.93 8.15
CA MET A 248 11.57 -8.35 6.81
C MET A 248 12.81 -7.58 6.35
N LEU A 249 12.82 -6.25 6.52
CA LEU A 249 13.97 -5.43 6.18
C LEU A 249 15.17 -5.74 7.08
N LEU A 250 14.97 -5.92 8.38
CA LEU A 250 16.06 -6.26 9.29
C LEU A 250 16.70 -7.60 8.92
N LEU A 251 15.91 -8.60 8.57
CA LEU A 251 16.43 -9.89 8.09
C LEU A 251 17.20 -9.73 6.78
N GLY A 252 16.66 -8.97 5.82
CA GLY A 252 17.36 -8.69 4.56
C GLY A 252 18.66 -7.91 4.76
N ALA A 253 18.70 -7.00 5.73
CA ALA A 253 19.88 -6.21 6.06
C ALA A 253 20.96 -7.01 6.82
N LEU A 254 20.64 -8.18 7.37
CA LEU A 254 21.60 -9.03 8.09
C LEU A 254 22.26 -10.08 7.18
N VAL A 255 21.73 -10.27 5.97
CA VAL A 255 22.29 -11.09 4.90
C VAL A 255 23.37 -10.30 4.18
#